data_AF-A0A6G0RPW7-F1
#
_entry.id   AF-A0A6G0RPW7-F1
#
_cell.length_a   1.000
_cell.length_b   1.000
_cell.length_c   1.000
_cell.angle_alpha   90.00
_cell.angle_beta   90.00
_cell.angle_gamma   90.00
#
_symmetry.space_group_name_H-M   'P 1'
#
loop_
_entity.id
_entity.type
_entity.pdbx_description
1 polymer ?
#
loop_
_entity_poly.entity_id
_entity_poly.type
_entity_poly.pdbx_seq_one_letter_code
_entity_poly.pdbx_strand_id
1 'polypeptide(L)'
;MALGYGGLQNALAVEFDTWFNPELLDVYENHISVHVSGNGGVVQPNHTYSLGSTSNLPDLTEDTHTVRIVYKPNLDERMLFDEAFTASTLAGNFFSSGAWRSGIGLLAIYLDDMNSPALTVPLRIENTLELFHGRAWVGFTGATGANAWQTLDILSWDFHSLRHNIVSTPQLLVT
;
A
#
# COMPACT_ATOMS: atom_id res chain seq x y z
N MET A 1 3.98 -17.97 -3.24
CA MET A 1 5.02 -17.01 -2.81
C MET A 1 4.38 -15.64 -2.74
N ALA A 2 4.34 -15.03 -1.55
CA ALA A 2 4.07 -13.60 -1.34
C ALA A 2 2.85 -13.04 -2.10
N LEU A 3 1.75 -13.81 -2.14
CA LEU A 3 0.51 -13.47 -2.85
C LEU A 3 0.71 -12.92 -4.29
N GLY A 4 1.81 -13.29 -4.94
CA GLY A 4 2.17 -12.83 -6.28
C GLY A 4 2.77 -11.42 -6.38
N TYR A 5 2.92 -10.65 -5.29
CA TYR A 5 3.61 -9.35 -5.32
C TYR A 5 5.11 -9.43 -4.99
N GLY A 6 5.54 -10.48 -4.29
CA GLY A 6 6.94 -10.64 -3.90
C GLY A 6 7.87 -10.70 -5.12
N GLY A 7 8.92 -9.89 -5.12
CA GLY A 7 9.87 -9.80 -6.23
C GLY A 7 9.53 -8.73 -7.27
N LEU A 8 8.36 -8.07 -7.20
CA LEU A 8 8.06 -6.94 -8.07
C LEU A 8 9.03 -5.78 -7.84
N GLN A 9 9.58 -5.24 -8.92
CA GLN A 9 10.43 -4.05 -8.89
C GLN A 9 9.57 -2.79 -9.00
N ASN A 10 10.00 -1.71 -8.35
CA ASN A 10 9.34 -0.41 -8.45
C ASN A 10 7.83 -0.50 -8.18
N ALA A 11 7.47 -1.11 -7.05
CA ALA A 11 6.10 -1.46 -6.73
C ALA A 11 5.76 -1.19 -5.26
N LEU A 12 4.47 -0.94 -5.04
CA LEU A 12 3.81 -0.83 -3.74
C LEU A 12 2.71 -1.90 -3.74
N ALA A 13 2.63 -2.68 -2.67
CA ALA A 13 1.59 -3.67 -2.47
C ALA A 13 0.89 -3.39 -1.14
N VAL A 14 -0.44 -3.47 -1.15
CA VAL A 14 -1.26 -3.59 0.06
C VAL A 14 -1.71 -5.04 0.11
N GLU A 15 -1.23 -5.75 1.10
CA GLU A 15 -1.51 -7.16 1.35
C GLU A 15 -2.73 -7.31 2.25
N PHE A 16 -3.54 -8.32 1.96
CA PHE A 16 -4.60 -8.85 2.81
C PHE A 16 -4.27 -10.32 2.99
N ASP A 17 -3.51 -10.66 4.03
CA ASP A 17 -3.03 -12.02 4.25
C ASP A 17 -3.97 -12.77 5.20
N THR A 18 -4.26 -14.01 4.82
CA THR A 18 -5.10 -14.93 5.56
C THR A 18 -4.34 -16.18 6.00
N TRP A 19 -3.02 -16.17 5.86
CA TRP A 19 -2.16 -17.29 6.19
C TRP A 19 -0.96 -16.83 7.02
N PHE A 20 -0.60 -17.63 8.02
CA PHE A 20 0.55 -17.34 8.86
C PHE A 20 1.83 -17.97 8.28
N ASN A 21 2.79 -17.13 7.86
CA ASN A 21 4.14 -17.52 7.50
C ASN A 21 5.16 -17.09 8.60
N PRO A 22 5.52 -17.96 9.55
CA PRO A 22 6.46 -17.60 10.63
C PRO A 22 7.84 -17.15 10.10
N GLU A 23 8.28 -17.67 8.96
CA GLU A 23 9.52 -17.29 8.29
C GLU A 23 9.52 -15.87 7.72
N LEU A 24 8.33 -15.28 7.52
CA LEU A 24 8.15 -13.91 7.05
C LEU A 24 7.89 -12.92 8.19
N LEU A 25 7.87 -13.41 9.44
CA LEU A 25 7.54 -12.65 10.66
C LEU A 25 6.11 -12.10 10.64
N ASP A 26 5.21 -12.88 10.07
CA ASP A 26 3.79 -12.56 10.04
C ASP A 26 3.20 -12.53 11.45
N VAL A 27 2.07 -11.85 11.56
CA VAL A 27 1.20 -12.02 12.72
C VAL A 27 0.43 -13.33 12.55
N TYR A 28 0.12 -14.01 13.65
CA TYR A 28 -0.58 -15.29 13.61
C TYR A 28 -2.00 -15.19 13.02
N GLU A 29 -2.67 -14.06 13.28
CA GLU A 29 -4.01 -13.75 12.79
C GLU A 29 -3.98 -13.18 11.36
N ASN A 30 -5.14 -13.16 10.69
CA ASN A 30 -5.34 -12.39 9.45
C ASN A 30 -4.83 -10.96 9.63
N HIS A 31 -4.18 -10.43 8.61
CA HIS A 31 -3.59 -9.09 8.70
C HIS A 31 -3.58 -8.34 7.38
N ILE A 32 -3.50 -7.01 7.49
CA ILE A 32 -3.20 -6.11 6.37
C ILE A 32 -1.79 -5.58 6.57
N SER A 33 -1.02 -5.53 5.49
CA SER A 33 0.34 -4.98 5.53
C SER A 33 0.65 -4.17 4.27
N VAL A 34 1.49 -3.13 4.39
CA VAL A 34 1.89 -2.29 3.26
C VAL A 34 3.37 -2.48 2.95
N HIS A 35 3.66 -3.02 1.77
CA HIS A 35 5.01 -3.35 1.32
C HIS A 35 5.44 -2.50 0.14
N VAL A 36 6.73 -2.15 0.10
CA VAL A 36 7.32 -1.34 -0.96
C VAL A 36 8.64 -1.95 -1.42
N SER A 37 8.98 -1.76 -2.70
CA SER A 37 10.27 -2.21 -3.22
C SER A 37 11.45 -1.41 -2.69
N GLY A 38 11.20 -0.15 -2.26
CA GLY A 38 12.25 0.81 -1.96
C GLY A 38 13.04 1.22 -3.21
N ASN A 39 14.08 2.04 -3.00
CA ASN A 39 14.89 2.62 -4.08
C ASN A 39 15.76 1.55 -4.76
N GLY A 40 15.36 1.09 -5.95
CA GLY A 40 16.08 0.10 -6.75
C GLY A 40 15.98 -1.35 -6.28
N GLY A 41 15.11 -1.64 -5.31
CA GLY A 41 14.87 -2.99 -4.77
C GLY A 41 13.70 -3.73 -5.40
N VAL A 42 13.30 -4.82 -4.75
CA VAL A 42 12.06 -5.56 -5.03
C VAL A 42 11.18 -5.57 -3.79
N VAL A 43 9.87 -5.71 -3.96
CA VAL A 43 8.94 -5.87 -2.84
C VAL A 43 9.28 -7.17 -2.11
N GLN A 44 9.61 -7.06 -0.82
CA GLN A 44 9.89 -8.18 0.07
C GLN A 44 8.66 -8.47 0.93
N PRO A 45 8.21 -9.74 1.03
CA PRO A 45 7.03 -10.09 1.82
C PRO A 45 7.31 -10.16 3.33
N ASN A 46 8.58 -10.22 3.75
CA ASN A 46 8.90 -10.25 5.17
C ASN A 46 8.49 -8.93 5.84
N HIS A 47 7.77 -9.02 6.96
CA HIS A 47 7.20 -7.88 7.70
C HIS A 47 8.23 -6.85 8.19
N THR A 48 9.52 -7.22 8.28
CA THR A 48 10.60 -6.25 8.53
C THR A 48 10.66 -5.15 7.46
N TYR A 49 10.19 -5.43 6.24
CA TYR A 49 10.16 -4.52 5.10
C TYR A 49 8.81 -3.79 4.93
N SER A 50 7.84 -4.04 5.80
CA SER A 50 6.54 -3.37 5.79
C SER A 50 6.66 -1.94 6.33
N LEU A 51 5.90 -1.02 5.74
CA LEU A 51 5.72 0.34 6.26
C LEU A 51 4.84 0.35 7.52
N GLY A 52 3.96 -0.64 7.64
CA GLY A 52 3.05 -0.84 8.76
C GLY A 52 2.06 -1.97 8.46
N SER A 53 1.58 -2.60 9.52
CA SER A 53 0.63 -3.71 9.46
C SER A 53 -0.35 -3.67 10.63
N THR A 54 -1.49 -4.33 10.48
CA THR A 54 -2.51 -4.47 11.53
C THR A 54 -3.15 -5.85 11.42
N SER A 55 -3.49 -6.44 12.57
CA SER A 55 -4.29 -7.66 12.68
C SER A 55 -5.59 -7.44 13.44
N ASN A 56 -5.95 -6.18 13.72
CA ASN A 56 -7.23 -5.83 14.35
C ASN A 56 -8.34 -5.76 13.29
N LEU A 57 -8.67 -6.92 12.74
CA LEU A 57 -9.55 -7.07 11.58
C LEU A 57 -10.62 -8.14 11.87
N PRO A 58 -11.76 -8.12 11.17
CA PRO A 58 -12.61 -9.30 11.06
C PRO A 58 -11.86 -10.45 10.38
N ASP A 59 -12.41 -11.66 10.51
CA ASP A 59 -11.92 -12.82 9.77
C ASP A 59 -12.10 -12.58 8.26
N LEU A 60 -10.99 -12.60 7.52
CA LEU A 60 -10.98 -12.36 6.07
C LEU A 60 -11.27 -13.63 5.24
N THR A 61 -11.42 -14.77 5.90
CA THR A 61 -11.65 -16.06 5.24
C THR A 61 -13.12 -16.36 4.99
N GLU A 62 -14.02 -15.57 5.60
CA GLU A 62 -15.46 -15.69 5.50
C GLU A 62 -16.07 -14.40 4.92
N ASP A 63 -17.33 -14.46 4.47
CA ASP A 63 -18.10 -13.30 3.99
C ASP A 63 -17.50 -12.53 2.78
N THR A 64 -18.12 -11.39 2.48
CA THR A 64 -17.67 -10.43 1.45
C THR A 64 -17.25 -9.14 2.13
N HIS A 65 -16.01 -8.73 1.90
CA HIS A 65 -15.47 -7.49 2.47
C HIS A 65 -15.49 -6.34 1.47
N THR A 66 -15.65 -5.12 1.99
CA THR A 66 -15.48 -3.90 1.20
C THR A 66 -14.18 -3.21 1.59
N VAL A 67 -13.34 -2.92 0.60
CA VAL A 67 -12.06 -2.25 0.78
C VAL A 67 -12.05 -0.91 0.08
N ARG A 68 -11.52 0.11 0.77
CA ARG A 68 -11.20 1.41 0.16
C ARG A 68 -9.79 1.82 0.55
N ILE A 69 -8.96 2.14 -0.44
CA ILE A 69 -7.58 2.60 -0.25
C ILE A 69 -7.50 4.05 -0.72
N VAL A 70 -7.05 4.95 0.14
CA VAL A 70 -6.96 6.39 -0.14
C VAL A 70 -5.54 6.87 0.11
N TYR A 71 -4.92 7.42 -0.93
CA TYR A 71 -3.65 8.14 -0.79
C TYR A 71 -3.89 9.66 -0.75
N LYS A 72 -3.35 10.32 0.28
CA LYS A 72 -3.28 11.78 0.36
C LYS A 72 -1.82 12.22 0.28
N PRO A 73 -1.41 13.07 -0.68
CA PRO A 73 -0.02 13.50 -0.82
C PRO A 73 0.42 14.50 0.27
N ASN A 74 -0.50 14.99 1.10
CA ASN A 74 -0.23 15.89 2.20
C ASN A 74 -0.49 15.20 3.53
N LEU A 75 0.33 15.53 4.52
CA LEU A 75 0.14 15.08 5.88
C LEU A 75 -1.06 15.79 6.48
N ASP A 76 -2.05 15.00 6.89
CA ASP A 76 -3.09 15.47 7.80
C ASP A 76 -2.63 15.12 9.22
N GLU A 77 -2.18 16.13 9.98
CA GLU A 77 -1.63 15.94 11.34
C GLU A 77 -2.61 15.21 12.26
N ARG A 78 -3.93 15.33 12.02
CA ARG A 78 -4.95 14.63 12.81
C ARG A 78 -4.85 13.11 12.67
N MET A 79 -4.41 12.63 11.51
CA MET A 79 -4.26 11.20 11.23
C MET A 79 -3.01 10.60 11.87
N LEU A 80 -2.04 11.41 12.32
CA LEU A 80 -0.90 10.92 13.12
C LEU A 80 -1.30 10.49 14.53
N PHE A 81 -2.45 10.99 15.01
CA PHE A 81 -3.00 10.68 16.33
C PHE A 81 -4.19 9.72 16.26
N ASP A 82 -4.46 9.16 15.07
CA ASP A 82 -5.47 8.12 14.88
C ASP A 82 -4.94 6.78 15.41
N GLU A 83 -5.80 5.99 16.06
CA GLU A 83 -5.45 4.66 16.57
C GLU A 83 -5.01 3.70 15.47
N ALA A 84 -5.50 3.92 14.24
CA ALA A 84 -5.12 3.15 13.06
C ALA A 84 -3.73 3.49 12.50
N PHE A 85 -3.09 4.56 13.00
CA PHE A 85 -1.77 4.96 12.53
C PHE A 85 -0.71 4.00 13.04
N THR A 86 -0.08 3.28 12.12
CA THR A 86 1.10 2.47 12.43
C THR A 86 2.30 2.99 11.65
N ALA A 87 3.44 3.01 12.34
CA ALA A 87 4.72 3.38 11.75
C ALA A 87 5.75 2.34 12.21
N SER A 88 6.21 1.50 11.29
CA SER A 88 7.32 0.58 11.55
C SER A 88 8.65 1.36 11.71
N THR A 89 9.73 0.67 12.09
CA THR A 89 11.08 1.27 12.10
C THR A 89 11.50 1.85 10.74
N LEU A 90 10.99 1.29 9.64
CA LEU A 90 11.19 1.84 8.29
C LEU A 90 10.43 3.15 8.07
N ALA A 91 9.23 3.30 8.63
CA ALA A 91 8.59 4.60 8.71
C ALA A 91 9.44 5.57 9.55
N GLY A 92 10.09 5.10 10.63
CA GLY A 92 11.08 5.87 11.39
C GLY A 92 12.23 6.43 10.55
N ASN A 93 12.81 5.61 9.65
CA ASN A 93 13.82 6.05 8.68
C ASN A 93 13.27 7.07 7.67
N PHE A 94 11.99 6.92 7.32
CA PHE A 94 11.27 7.87 6.48
C PHE A 94 11.21 9.26 7.15
N PHE A 95 10.93 9.30 8.46
CA PHE A 95 10.90 10.53 9.27
C PHE A 95 12.29 11.13 9.55
N SER A 96 13.33 10.30 9.70
CA SER A 96 14.69 10.77 10.06
C SER A 96 15.42 11.47 8.91
N SER A 97 15.00 11.26 7.66
CA SER A 97 15.60 11.83 6.46
C SER A 97 15.41 13.35 6.27
N GLY A 98 14.66 14.03 7.15
CA GLY A 98 14.33 15.45 6.99
C GLY A 98 13.31 15.75 5.89
N ALA A 99 12.81 14.71 5.21
CA ALA A 99 11.85 14.79 4.11
C ALA A 99 10.46 15.32 4.51
N TRP A 100 10.16 15.41 5.82
CA TRP A 100 8.93 16.04 6.32
C TRP A 100 8.77 17.49 5.86
N ARG A 101 9.87 18.22 5.63
CA ARG A 101 9.83 19.59 5.08
C ARG A 101 9.39 19.66 3.61
N SER A 102 9.46 18.56 2.88
CA SER A 102 9.05 18.46 1.47
C SER A 102 7.65 17.84 1.29
N GLY A 103 6.95 17.54 2.40
CA GLY A 103 5.67 16.85 2.40
C GLY A 103 5.82 15.34 2.55
N ILE A 104 5.08 14.77 3.50
CA ILE A 104 4.85 13.32 3.60
C ILE A 104 3.38 13.06 3.32
N GLY A 105 3.10 12.08 2.47
CA GLY A 105 1.74 11.63 2.25
C GLY A 105 1.35 10.53 3.23
N LEU A 106 0.07 10.18 3.20
CA LEU A 106 -0.52 9.09 3.99
C LEU A 106 -1.29 8.16 3.07
N LEU A 107 -1.13 6.86 3.29
CA LEU A 107 -1.96 5.83 2.71
C LEU A 107 -2.88 5.28 3.80
N ALA A 108 -4.19 5.42 3.63
CA ALA A 108 -5.20 4.91 4.54
C ALA A 108 -5.97 3.77 3.86
N ILE A 109 -6.15 2.67 4.59
CA ILE A 109 -6.85 1.47 4.17
C ILE A 109 -8.06 1.30 5.08
N TYR A 110 -9.24 1.27 4.49
CA TYR A 110 -10.52 1.01 5.15
C TYR A 110 -10.96 -0.41 4.77
N LEU A 111 -11.44 -1.16 5.77
CA LEU A 111 -11.98 -2.50 5.61
C LEU A 111 -13.32 -2.54 6.35
N ASP A 112 -14.40 -2.80 5.62
CA ASP A 112 -15.80 -2.87 6.07
C ASP A 112 -16.37 -1.58 6.66
N ASP A 113 -15.75 -0.99 7.70
CA ASP A 113 -16.06 0.37 8.15
C ASP A 113 -15.40 1.41 7.23
N MET A 114 -16.22 2.23 6.59
CA MET A 114 -15.76 3.32 5.71
C MET A 114 -15.64 4.67 6.44
N ASN A 115 -15.84 4.71 7.76
CA ASN A 115 -15.64 5.91 8.56
C ASN A 115 -14.25 5.93 9.23
N SER A 116 -13.80 4.77 9.71
CA SER A 116 -12.53 4.62 10.44
C SER A 116 -11.58 3.72 9.65
N PRO A 117 -10.34 4.14 9.37
CA PRO A 117 -9.39 3.28 8.67
C PRO A 117 -8.98 2.10 9.56
N ALA A 118 -8.74 0.94 8.96
CA ALA A 118 -8.15 -0.21 9.63
C ALA A 118 -6.62 -0.04 9.77
N LEU A 119 -5.99 0.61 8.79
CA LEU A 119 -4.55 0.84 8.75
C LEU A 119 -4.24 2.19 8.08
N THR A 120 -3.38 3.00 8.71
CA THR A 120 -2.80 4.18 8.08
C THR A 120 -1.28 4.13 8.20
N VAL A 121 -0.58 4.32 7.08
CA VAL A 121 0.89 4.35 7.02
C VAL A 121 1.40 5.63 6.35
N PRO A 122 2.55 6.18 6.80
CA PRO A 122 3.22 7.26 6.09
C PRO A 122 3.81 6.75 4.77
N LEU A 123 3.53 7.46 3.68
CA LEU A 123 3.98 7.09 2.34
C LEU A 123 4.23 8.34 1.48
N ARG A 124 5.35 8.35 0.77
CA ARG A 124 5.64 9.36 -0.24
C ARG A 124 5.91 8.69 -1.57
N ILE A 125 4.88 8.62 -2.40
CA ILE A 125 4.92 7.84 -3.63
C ILE A 125 6.07 8.28 -4.54
N GLU A 126 6.39 9.57 -4.62
CA GLU A 126 7.47 10.09 -5.47
C GLU A 126 8.88 9.65 -5.05
N ASN A 127 9.07 9.27 -3.78
CA ASN A 127 10.35 8.76 -3.27
C ASN A 127 10.36 7.23 -3.16
N THR A 128 9.18 6.61 -3.21
CA THR A 128 9.01 5.16 -3.09
C THR A 128 8.99 4.48 -4.46
N LEU A 129 8.40 5.13 -5.47
CA LEU A 129 8.20 4.60 -6.81
C LEU A 129 8.80 5.53 -7.87
N GLU A 130 9.54 4.95 -8.80
CA GLU A 130 10.00 5.58 -10.04
C GLU A 130 8.87 5.58 -11.08
N LEU A 131 8.01 6.60 -11.05
CA LEU A 131 6.87 6.66 -11.97
C LEU A 131 7.26 7.16 -13.37
N PHE A 132 6.98 6.37 -14.41
CA PHE A 132 7.23 6.78 -15.79
C PHE A 132 6.17 7.78 -16.29
N HIS A 133 6.53 9.06 -16.36
CA HIS A 133 5.62 10.18 -16.62
C HIS A 133 4.45 10.26 -15.62
N GLY A 134 4.72 9.91 -14.36
CA GLY A 134 3.72 9.91 -13.29
C GLY A 134 2.63 8.84 -13.50
N ARG A 135 2.96 7.70 -14.13
CA ARG A 135 2.04 6.58 -14.34
C ARG A 135 2.59 5.31 -13.71
N ALA A 136 1.66 4.46 -13.28
CA ALA A 136 1.88 3.09 -12.84
C ALA A 136 0.73 2.21 -13.31
N TRP A 137 0.94 0.90 -13.32
CA TRP A 137 -0.15 -0.06 -13.40
C TRP A 137 -0.75 -0.25 -12.01
N VAL A 138 -2.08 -0.37 -11.95
CA VAL A 138 -2.83 -0.64 -10.72
C VAL A 138 -3.71 -1.85 -10.98
N GLY A 139 -3.78 -2.76 -10.02
CA GLY A 139 -4.57 -3.99 -10.14
C GLY A 139 -4.39 -4.89 -8.93
N PHE A 140 -4.74 -6.15 -9.13
CA PHE A 140 -4.74 -7.17 -8.09
C PHE A 140 -3.81 -8.31 -8.46
N THR A 141 -3.28 -8.97 -7.44
CA THR A 141 -2.58 -10.24 -7.53
C THR A 141 -2.99 -11.08 -6.33
N GLY A 142 -2.86 -12.40 -6.44
CA GLY A 142 -3.26 -13.32 -5.38
C GLY A 142 -2.60 -14.67 -5.58
N ALA A 143 -2.54 -15.45 -4.50
CA ALA A 143 -2.06 -16.82 -4.54
C ALA A 143 -2.82 -17.67 -3.53
N THR A 144 -2.90 -18.97 -3.81
CA THR A 144 -3.36 -19.96 -2.83
C THR A 144 -2.16 -20.72 -2.25
N GLY A 145 -2.37 -21.38 -1.11
CA GLY A 145 -1.38 -22.24 -0.49
C GLY A 145 -1.25 -23.61 -1.17
N ALA A 146 -0.22 -24.34 -0.76
CA ALA A 146 -0.02 -25.74 -1.19
C ALA A 146 -0.97 -26.72 -0.48
N ASN A 147 -1.37 -26.40 0.76
CA ASN A 147 -2.17 -27.25 1.64
C ASN A 147 -3.50 -26.61 2.06
N ALA A 148 -3.74 -25.36 1.66
CA ALA A 148 -4.94 -24.60 1.93
C ALA A 148 -5.25 -23.71 0.72
N TRP A 149 -6.53 -23.61 0.36
CA TRP A 149 -6.99 -22.87 -0.81
C TRP A 149 -8.15 -21.99 -0.43
N GLN A 150 -8.23 -20.82 -1.06
CA GLN A 150 -9.33 -19.88 -0.94
C GLN A 150 -9.65 -19.34 -2.34
N THR A 151 -10.91 -19.02 -2.59
CA THR A 151 -11.31 -18.29 -3.79
C THR A 151 -11.06 -16.80 -3.57
N LEU A 152 -10.43 -16.12 -4.52
CA LEU A 152 -10.21 -14.68 -4.47
C LEU A 152 -11.02 -13.99 -5.58
N ASP A 153 -12.23 -13.57 -5.25
CA ASP A 153 -13.16 -12.96 -6.20
C ASP A 153 -13.22 -11.43 -6.02
N ILE A 154 -12.97 -10.68 -7.11
CA ILE A 154 -13.20 -9.24 -7.17
C ILE A 154 -14.59 -9.00 -7.77
N LEU A 155 -15.57 -8.72 -6.92
CA LEU A 155 -16.96 -8.53 -7.33
C LEU A 155 -17.23 -7.17 -7.97
N SER A 156 -16.46 -6.14 -7.57
CA SER A 156 -16.54 -4.79 -8.13
C SER A 156 -15.22 -4.05 -7.91
N TRP A 157 -14.84 -3.19 -8.84
CA TRP A 157 -13.66 -2.35 -8.72
C TRP A 157 -13.89 -0.98 -9.35
N ASP A 158 -13.48 0.06 -8.63
CA ASP A 158 -13.42 1.43 -9.11
C ASP A 158 -12.05 2.05 -8.74
N PHE A 159 -11.54 2.92 -9.60
CA PHE A 159 -10.25 3.59 -9.40
C PHE A 159 -10.31 5.04 -9.90
N HIS A 160 -9.99 5.97 -9.00
CA HIS A 160 -9.88 7.39 -9.30
C HIS A 160 -8.48 7.92 -9.01
N SER A 161 -7.98 8.76 -9.90
CA SER A 161 -6.71 9.47 -9.72
C SER A 161 -6.89 10.95 -10.04
N LEU A 162 -6.27 11.81 -9.23
CA LEU A 162 -6.23 13.26 -9.44
C LEU A 162 -5.15 13.69 -10.45
N ARG A 163 -4.40 12.74 -11.02
CA ARG A 163 -3.34 13.05 -11.98
C ARG A 163 -3.92 13.58 -13.29
N HIS A 164 -3.59 14.83 -13.64
CA HIS A 164 -3.89 15.40 -14.94
C HIS A 164 -2.77 15.13 -15.97
N ASN A 165 -3.14 14.81 -17.21
CA ASN A 165 -2.19 14.83 -18.33
C ASN A 165 -1.75 16.27 -18.60
N ILE A 166 -0.44 16.54 -18.63
CA ILE A 166 0.08 17.78 -19.18
C ILE A 166 -0.02 17.66 -20.70
N VAL A 167 -0.90 18.44 -21.32
CA VAL A 167 -0.95 18.56 -22.79
C VAL A 167 0.18 19.51 -23.19
N SER A 168 1.25 18.98 -23.81
CA SER A 168 2.24 19.85 -24.44
C SER A 168 1.67 20.34 -25.78
N THR A 169 1.28 21.62 -25.87
CA THR A 169 1.09 22.24 -27.18
C THR A 169 2.44 22.30 -27.90
N PRO A 170 2.56 21.82 -29.15
CA PRO A 170 3.76 22.02 -29.94
C PRO A 170 4.07 23.52 -30.03
N GLN A 171 5.34 23.90 -29.88
CA GLN A 171 5.73 25.28 -30.17
C GLN A 171 5.40 25.58 -31.64
N LEU A 172 4.67 26.68 -31.88
CA LEU A 172 4.47 27.21 -33.22
C LEU A 172 5.84 27.50 -33.83
N LEU A 173 6.23 26.72 -34.83
CA LEU A 173 7.37 27.06 -35.68
C LEU A 173 6.96 28.32 -36.45
N VAL A 174 7.57 29.45 -36.09
CA VAL A 174 7.49 30.67 -36.89
C VAL A 174 8.37 30.44 -38.11
N THR A 175 7.76 30.19 -39.26
CA THR A 175 8.41 30.14 -40.58
C THR A 175 8.62 31.54 -41.13
#